data_AF-A0A6L3V038-F1
#
_entry.id   AF-A0A6L3V038-F1
#
_cell.length_a   1.000
_cell.length_b   1.000
_cell.length_c   1.000
_cell.angle_alpha   90.00
_cell.angle_beta   90.00
_cell.angle_gamma   90.00
#
_symmetry.space_group_name_H-M   'P 1'
#
loop_
_entity.id
_entity.type
_entity.pdbx_description
1 polymer ?
#
loop_
_entity_poly.entity_id
_entity_poly.type
_entity_poly.pdbx_seq_one_letter_code
_entity_poly.pdbx_strand_id
1 'polypeptide(L)' 'MTKNKNSLWFLSGYGIALILLLYFGLNDLIITAFSDTIPNVRFITILALNIIVAWSIGLVTRRYLKSLTKDTRNKIRNSF' A
#
# COMPACT_ATOMS: atom_id res chain seq x y z
N MET A 1 -18.75 21.34 2.18
CA MET A 1 -18.73 20.36 1.06
C MET A 1 -17.31 20.17 0.48
N THR A 2 -16.28 20.05 1.32
CA THR A 2 -14.85 20.06 0.90
C THR A 2 -14.05 18.83 1.38
N LYS A 3 -14.59 18.03 2.30
CA LYS A 3 -13.90 16.87 2.89
C LYS A 3 -13.63 15.72 1.89
N ASN A 4 -14.46 15.58 0.85
CA ASN A 4 -14.43 14.42 -0.04
C ASN A 4 -13.38 14.53 -1.17
N LYS A 5 -13.07 15.75 -1.65
CA LYS A 5 -12.06 15.96 -2.71
C LYS A 5 -10.65 15.63 -2.23
N ASN A 6 -10.33 15.96 -0.98
CA ASN A 6 -8.99 15.71 -0.42
C ASN A 6 -8.76 14.22 -0.18
N SER A 7 -9.80 13.47 0.23
CA SER A 7 -9.68 12.01 0.43
C SER A 7 -9.37 11.27 -0.87
N LEU A 8 -9.96 11.70 -1.99
CA LEU A 8 -9.73 11.07 -3.30
C LEU A 8 -8.30 11.34 -3.82
N TRP A 9 -7.80 12.56 -3.61
CA TRP A 9 -6.43 12.94 -3.94
C TRP A 9 -5.40 12.20 -3.09
N PHE A 10 -5.67 12.03 -1.79
CA PHE A 10 -4.83 11.22 -0.91
C PHE A 10 -4.80 9.75 -1.34
N LEU A 11 -5.93 9.18 -1.77
CA LEU A 11 -5.99 7.81 -2.27
C LEU A 11 -5.18 7.64 -3.56
N SER A 12 -5.30 8.60 -4.48
CA SER A 12 -4.57 8.58 -5.73
C SER A 12 -3.06 8.73 -5.51
N GLY A 13 -2.64 9.67 -4.65
CA GLY A 13 -1.24 9.83 -4.27
C GLY A 13 -0.67 8.60 -3.57
N TYR A 14 -1.46 7.95 -2.71
CA TYR A 14 -1.08 6.70 -2.06
C TYR A 14 -0.87 5.57 -3.09
N GLY A 15 -1.77 5.41 -4.06
CA GLY A 15 -1.62 4.42 -5.13
C GLY A 15 -0.37 4.62 -5.98
N ILE A 16 -0.07 5.86 -6.36
CA ILE A 16 1.12 6.21 -7.15
C ILE A 16 2.40 5.93 -6.36
N ALA A 17 2.47 6.37 -5.10
CA ALA A 17 3.63 6.11 -4.24
C ALA A 17 3.89 4.61 -4.07
N LEU A 18 2.83 3.82 -4.00
CA LEU A 18 2.88 2.39 -3.81
C LEU A 18 3.38 1.65 -5.06
N ILE A 19 2.95 2.09 -6.25
CA ILE A 19 3.46 1.59 -7.54
C ILE A 19 4.95 1.91 -7.70
N LEU A 20 5.35 3.15 -7.38
CA LEU A 20 6.76 3.56 -7.40
C LEU A 20 7.61 2.73 -6.44
N LEU A 21 7.14 2.54 -5.20
CA LEU A 21 7.85 1.76 -4.20
C LEU A 21 8.02 0.30 -4.61
N LEU A 22 6.97 -0.31 -5.19
CA LEU A 22 7.03 -1.67 -5.74
C LEU A 22 8.00 -1.75 -6.91
N TYR A 23 7.97 -0.77 -7.81
CA TYR A 23 8.87 -0.71 -8.96
C TYR A 23 10.33 -0.62 -8.52
N PHE A 24 10.65 0.27 -7.58
CA PHE A 24 11.99 0.38 -7.01
C PHE A 24 12.38 -0.88 -6.24
N GLY A 25 11.49 -1.41 -5.41
CA GLY A 25 11.73 -2.62 -4.64
C GLY A 25 12.04 -3.83 -5.51
N LEU A 26 11.27 -4.04 -6.59
CA LEU A 26 11.49 -5.13 -7.54
C LEU A 26 12.75 -4.91 -8.39
N ASN A 27 13.01 -3.70 -8.87
CA ASN A 27 14.24 -3.41 -9.62
C ASN A 27 15.49 -3.66 -8.77
N ASP A 28 15.51 -3.16 -7.54
CA ASP A 28 16.67 -3.30 -6.65
C ASP A 28 16.84 -4.77 -6.22
N LEU A 29 15.74 -5.54 -6.11
CA LEU A 29 15.76 -6.99 -5.89
C LEU A 29 16.37 -7.75 -7.08
N ILE A 30 16.00 -7.38 -8.31
CA ILE A 30 16.55 -7.98 -9.54
C ILE A 30 18.04 -7.66 -9.63
N ILE A 31 18.44 -6.39 -9.45
CA ILE A 31 19.84 -5.97 -9.52
C ILE A 31 20.68 -6.69 -8.46
N THR A 32 20.17 -6.83 -7.23
CA THR A 32 20.89 -7.57 -6.18
C THR A 32 20.93 -9.08 -6.41
N ALA A 33 19.92 -9.65 -7.08
CA ALA A 33 19.93 -11.06 -7.48
C ALA A 33 20.93 -11.37 -8.62
N PHE A 34 21.29 -10.39 -9.44
CA PHE A 34 22.34 -10.52 -10.46
C PHE A 34 23.76 -10.27 -9.91
N SER A 35 23.92 -9.95 -8.63
CA SER A 35 25.24 -9.82 -8.02
C SER A 35 25.84 -11.19 -7.69
N ASP A 36 27.11 -11.41 -8.02
CA ASP A 36 27.81 -12.71 -7.92
C ASP A 36 27.92 -13.29 -6.49
N THR A 37 27.45 -12.56 -5.49
CA THR A 37 27.48 -12.96 -4.07
C THR A 37 26.06 -13.04 -3.51
N ILE A 38 25.35 -14.11 -3.86
CA ILE A 38 24.09 -14.48 -3.21
C ILE A 38 24.43 -15.41 -2.02
N PRO A 39 23.92 -15.13 -0.80
CA PRO A 39 22.98 -14.07 -0.43
C PRO A 39 23.67 -12.76 -0.05
N ASN A 40 23.22 -11.66 -0.66
CA ASN A 40 23.67 -10.31 -0.33
C ASN A 40 22.80 -9.72 0.79
N VAL A 41 23.40 -9.12 1.82
CA VAL A 41 22.69 -8.42 2.91
C VAL A 41 21.70 -7.39 2.36
N ARG A 42 22.04 -6.78 1.22
CA ARG A 42 21.18 -5.82 0.51
C ARG A 42 19.89 -6.46 -0.02
N PHE A 43 19.97 -7.69 -0.56
CA PHE A 43 18.81 -8.45 -1.01
C PHE A 43 17.83 -8.74 0.14
N ILE A 44 18.34 -9.23 1.27
CA ILE A 44 17.53 -9.54 2.46
C ILE A 44 16.83 -8.28 3.00
N THR A 45 17.55 -7.15 3.02
CA THR A 45 17.01 -5.87 3.48
C THR A 45 15.86 -5.38 2.58
N ILE A 46 16.04 -5.45 1.26
CA ILE A 46 15.01 -5.05 0.29
C ILE A 46 13.79 -5.98 0.39
N LEU A 47 14.01 -7.28 0.54
CA LEU A 47 12.93 -8.26 0.71
C LEU A 47 12.11 -7.96 1.96
N ALA A 48 12.77 -7.73 3.11
CA ALA A 48 12.11 -7.39 4.36
C ALA A 48 11.29 -6.09 4.26
N LEU A 49 11.85 -5.06 3.62
CA LEU A 49 11.13 -3.81 3.34
C LEU A 49 9.87 -4.04 2.52
N ASN A 50 9.96 -4.82 1.44
CA ASN A 50 8.78 -5.14 0.61
C ASN A 50 7.69 -5.87 1.40
N ILE A 51 8.06 -6.80 2.29
CA ILE A 51 7.10 -7.51 3.15
C ILE A 51 6.40 -6.53 4.08
N ILE A 52 7.14 -5.65 4.77
CA ILE A 52 6.57 -4.66 5.70
C ILE A 52 5.59 -3.73 4.97
N VAL A 53 5.95 -3.27 3.78
CA VAL A 53 5.09 -2.41 2.96
C VAL A 53 3.83 -3.17 2.56
N ALA A 54 3.95 -4.38 2.01
CA ALA A 54 2.80 -5.21 1.64
C ALA A 54 1.83 -5.41 2.82
N TRP A 55 2.39 -5.60 4.01
CA TRP A 55 1.63 -5.75 5.24
C TRP A 55 0.89 -4.46 5.64
N SER A 56 1.57 -3.31 5.58
CA SER A 56 0.98 -2.00 5.83
C SER A 56 -0.19 -1.72 4.89
N ILE A 57 -0.04 -2.04 3.60
CA ILE A 57 -1.09 -1.90 2.58
C ILE A 57 -2.29 -2.79 2.91
N GLY A 58 -2.05 -4.04 3.31
CA GLY A 58 -3.10 -4.95 3.74
C GLY A 58 -3.92 -4.40 4.92
N LEU A 59 -3.24 -3.79 5.90
CA LEU A 59 -3.90 -3.17 7.05
C LEU A 59 -4.69 -1.92 6.67
N VAL A 60 -4.13 -1.05 5.84
CA VAL A 60 -4.80 0.16 5.34
C VAL A 60 -6.05 -0.21 4.54
N THR A 61 -5.93 -1.17 3.63
CA THR A 61 -7.06 -1.66 2.81
C THR A 61 -8.17 -2.25 3.69
N ARG A 62 -7.83 -3.07 4.70
CA ARG A 62 -8.80 -3.60 5.66
C ARG A 62 -9.51 -2.51 6.45
N ARG A 63 -8.78 -1.48 6.90
CA ARG A 63 -9.38 -0.33 7.60
C ARG A 63 -10.30 0.47 6.69
N TYR A 64 -9.89 0.68 5.44
CA TYR A 64 -10.67 1.43 4.45
C TYR A 64 -11.98 0.70 4.11
N LEU A 65 -11.92 -0.60 3.83
CA LEU A 65 -13.10 -1.43 3.60
C LEU A 65 -14.05 -1.43 4.80
N LYS A 66 -13.53 -1.60 6.01
CA LYS A 66 -14.36 -1.58 7.24
C LYS A 66 -15.05 -0.22 7.44
N SER A 67 -14.37 0.88 7.09
CA SER A 67 -14.96 2.22 7.13
C SER A 67 -16.09 2.37 6.12
N LEU A 68 -15.87 1.95 4.87
CA LEU A 68 -16.89 1.98 3.81
C LEU A 68 -18.13 1.15 4.18
N THR A 69 -17.94 -0.05 4.74
CA THR A 69 -19.06 -0.89 5.18
C THR A 69 -19.86 -0.22 6.31
N LYS A 70 -19.18 0.49 7.22
CA LYS A 70 -19.83 1.20 8.34
C LYS A 70 -20.63 2.42 7.85
N ASP A 71 -20.11 3.17 6.89
CA ASP A 71 -20.82 4.29 6.26
C ASP A 71 -22.06 3.81 5.48
N THR A 72 -21.93 2.73 4.69
CA THR A 72 -23.05 2.15 3.96
C THR A 72 -24.16 1.68 4.91
N ARG A 73 -23.80 1.00 6.01
CA ARG A 73 -24.78 0.54 7.02
C ARG A 73 -25.51 1.71 7.71
N ASN A 74 -24.79 2.77 8.06
CA ASN A 74 -25.40 3.96 8.67
C ASN A 74 -26.33 4.71 7.71
N LYS A 75 -25.97 4.77 6.42
CA LYS A 75 -26.80 5.41 5.40
C LYS A 75 -28.13 4.68 5.18
N ILE A 76 -28.12 3.34 5.23
CA ILE A 76 -29.34 2.52 5.14
C ILE A 76 -30.23 2.72 6.37
N ARG A 77 -29.63 2.77 7.58
CA ARG A 77 -30.37 2.95 8.83
C ARG A 77 -31.03 4.33 8.98
N ASN A 78 -30.43 5.39 8.43
CA ASN A 78 -30.99 6.74 8.47
C ASN A 78 -31.97 7.04 7.31
N SER A 79 -32.19 6.08 6.41
CA SER A 79 -33.13 6.20 5.29
C SER A 79 -34.48 5.54 5.58
N PHE A 80 -34.62 4.87 6.72
CA PHE A 80 -35.86 4.37 7.30
C PHE A 80 -36.27 5.28 8.46
#